data_AF-A0A9D5QDK9-F1
#
_entry.id   AF-A0A9D5QDK9-F1
#
_cell.length_a   1.000
_cell.length_b   1.000
_cell.length_c   1.000
_cell.angle_alpha   90.00
_cell.angle_beta   90.00
_cell.angle_gamma   90.00
#
_symmetry.space_group_name_H-M   'P 1'
#
loop_
_entity.id
_entity.type
_entity.pdbx_description
1 polymer ?
#
loop_
_entity_poly.entity_id
_entity_poly.type
_entity_poly.pdbx_seq_one_letter_code
_entity_poly.pdbx_strand_id
1 'polypeptide(L)'
;MVSLPFTFHTGRFSCIILPDNPDGKEFCTVKTVSILNHKGGVGKTTVTACVSQALALTGFRVLAIDNDSQHNLSAMLGAGVHTPSIRDVYRASTADAPAVLLKSIRKTDIPDLHIITSQGGLVDADIRDTACLRGAMAACGLERFYDYVLIDNAPGMGRLQEVSILASNEIFVPTELKQFAVDGIAEMEAMLKHRFGDAARITRVIPNFYKDTKRQNSFLAALGTLFGGRVTATAIPADSVFDELVTEGKVLFLHRLYSKGAAYYLKLIHELFDFDENATWETMLEKRRLRMSEDARQRFIKRRRRETDDAHGS
;
A
#
# COMPACT_ATOMS: atom_id res chain seq x y z
N MET A 1 22.78 -20.71 26.72
CA MET A 1 22.29 -20.65 25.33
C MET A 1 21.17 -19.64 25.32
N VAL A 2 21.33 -18.51 24.64
CA VAL A 2 20.23 -17.55 24.44
C VAL A 2 19.39 -18.10 23.28
N SER A 3 18.18 -18.56 23.56
CA SER A 3 17.22 -18.98 22.55
C SER A 3 16.92 -17.78 21.65
N LEU A 4 17.08 -17.92 20.33
CA LEU A 4 16.68 -16.88 19.39
C LEU A 4 15.14 -16.86 19.27
N PRO A 5 14.51 -15.68 19.09
CA PRO A 5 13.07 -15.60 18.87
C PRO A 5 12.64 -16.40 17.64
N PHE A 6 11.55 -17.15 17.76
CA PHE A 6 11.00 -17.98 16.68
C PHE A 6 9.83 -17.25 16.03
N THR A 7 9.96 -16.93 14.73
CA THR A 7 8.89 -16.34 13.92
C THR A 7 8.16 -17.45 13.18
N PHE A 8 6.84 -17.53 13.36
CA PHE A 8 5.99 -18.42 12.58
C PHE A 8 4.85 -17.62 11.96
N HIS A 9 4.40 -18.12 10.81
CA HIS A 9 3.32 -17.52 10.04
C HIS A 9 2.07 -18.37 10.28
N THR A 10 1.14 -17.86 11.08
CA THR A 10 -0.24 -18.35 11.01
C THR A 10 -0.90 -17.55 9.88
N GLY A 11 -1.79 -18.14 9.08
CA GLY A 11 -2.29 -17.54 7.82
C GLY A 11 -2.86 -16.10 7.87
N ARG A 12 -2.91 -15.46 9.04
CA ARG A 12 -3.26 -14.05 9.23
C ARG A 12 -2.18 -13.16 9.87
N PHE A 13 -1.15 -13.72 10.52
CA PHE A 13 -0.17 -12.95 11.31
C PHE A 13 1.26 -13.52 11.21
N SER A 14 2.24 -12.62 11.24
CA SER A 14 3.60 -12.99 11.66
C SER A 14 3.65 -12.85 13.18
N CYS A 15 3.66 -13.98 13.88
CA CYS A 15 3.75 -14.02 15.34
C CYS A 15 5.21 -14.24 15.75
N ILE A 16 5.68 -13.43 16.69
CA ILE A 16 6.98 -13.63 17.35
C ILE A 16 6.71 -14.18 18.75
N ILE A 17 7.26 -15.36 19.07
CA ILE A 17 7.39 -15.82 20.46
C ILE A 17 8.75 -15.36 20.97
N LEU A 18 8.74 -14.45 21.95
CA LEU A 18 9.95 -14.06 22.67
C LEU A 18 10.36 -15.19 23.64
N PRO A 19 11.67 -15.48 23.79
CA PRO A 19 12.17 -16.59 24.60
C PRO A 19 11.77 -16.52 26.09
N ASP A 20 11.55 -15.30 26.61
CA ASP A 20 11.21 -15.03 28.01
C ASP A 20 9.81 -14.40 28.13
N ASN A 21 8.79 -15.08 27.59
CA ASN A 21 7.39 -14.67 27.71
C ASN A 21 6.66 -15.49 28.78
N PRO A 22 6.64 -15.06 30.06
CA PRO A 22 6.00 -15.80 31.15
C PRO A 22 4.47 -15.96 30.98
N ASP A 23 3.85 -15.18 30.09
CA ASP A 23 2.41 -15.17 29.83
C ASP A 23 1.99 -15.95 28.57
N GLY A 24 2.93 -16.43 27.75
CA GLY A 24 2.63 -17.14 26.49
C GLY A 24 1.85 -16.32 25.44
N LYS A 25 1.74 -14.99 25.58
CA LYS A 25 1.03 -14.12 24.63
C LYS A 25 1.80 -14.00 23.30
N GLU A 26 1.20 -14.46 22.21
CA GLU A 26 1.70 -14.17 20.87
C GLU A 26 1.68 -12.66 20.60
N PHE A 27 2.82 -12.10 20.21
CA PHE A 27 2.87 -10.73 19.70
C PHE A 27 2.76 -10.80 18.18
N CYS A 28 1.59 -10.43 17.66
CA CYS A 28 1.42 -10.19 16.24
C CYS A 28 2.13 -8.87 15.89
N THR A 29 3.10 -8.90 14.99
CA THR A 29 3.71 -7.66 14.48
C THR A 29 2.92 -7.19 13.26
N VAL A 30 2.55 -5.90 13.22
CA VAL A 30 2.05 -5.28 11.99
C VAL A 30 3.14 -5.32 10.92
N LYS A 31 2.79 -5.76 9.71
CA LYS A 31 3.73 -5.74 8.60
C LYS A 31 3.66 -4.40 7.87
N THR A 32 4.68 -3.56 8.08
CA THR A 32 4.79 -2.24 7.45
C THR A 32 5.63 -2.33 6.19
N VAL A 33 5.06 -1.96 5.04
CA VAL A 33 5.71 -2.02 3.74
C VAL A 33 5.74 -0.62 3.12
N SER A 34 6.93 -0.14 2.79
CA SER A 34 7.09 1.08 2.00
C SER A 34 7.19 0.75 0.52
N ILE A 35 6.39 1.43 -0.30
CA ILE A 35 6.48 1.37 -1.75
C ILE A 35 7.35 2.55 -2.19
N LEU A 36 8.54 2.26 -2.74
CA LEU A 36 9.60 3.24 -2.97
C LEU A 36 10.28 3.07 -4.33
N ASN A 37 10.66 4.20 -4.93
CA ASN A 37 11.55 4.28 -6.10
C ASN A 37 11.93 5.76 -6.30
N HIS A 38 13.21 6.03 -6.59
CA HIS A 38 13.72 7.36 -6.91
C HIS A 38 13.10 7.94 -8.19
N LYS A 39 12.65 7.09 -9.13
CA LYS A 39 12.00 7.52 -10.37
C LYS A 39 10.51 7.82 -10.18
N GLY A 40 10.05 8.89 -10.82
CA GLY A 40 8.62 9.18 -10.98
C GLY A 40 7.96 8.26 -12.01
N GLY A 41 6.64 8.11 -11.93
CA GLY A 41 5.86 7.43 -12.96
C GLY A 41 6.04 5.91 -13.07
N VAL A 42 6.69 5.25 -12.11
CA VAL A 42 6.90 3.78 -12.11
C VAL A 42 5.73 2.97 -11.54
N GLY A 43 4.63 3.64 -11.15
CA GLY A 43 3.42 3.01 -10.61
C GLY A 43 3.44 2.71 -9.11
N LYS A 44 4.19 3.47 -8.30
CA LYS A 44 4.20 3.35 -6.82
C LYS A 44 2.80 3.41 -6.24
N THR A 45 2.09 4.51 -6.47
CA THR A 45 0.72 4.72 -6.00
C THR A 45 -0.23 3.64 -6.48
N THR A 46 -0.12 3.24 -7.75
CA THR A 46 -0.97 2.19 -8.32
C THR A 46 -0.77 0.86 -7.60
N VAL A 47 0.48 0.46 -7.37
CA VAL A 47 0.82 -0.74 -6.61
C VAL A 47 0.31 -0.63 -5.18
N THR A 48 0.58 0.49 -4.49
CA THR A 48 0.12 0.70 -3.12
C THR A 48 -1.40 0.60 -3.01
N ALA A 49 -2.14 1.25 -3.91
CA ALA A 49 -3.59 1.24 -3.94
C ALA A 49 -4.12 -0.18 -4.19
N CYS A 50 -3.66 -0.85 -5.25
CA CYS A 50 -4.16 -2.18 -5.61
C CYS A 50 -3.81 -3.22 -4.54
N VAL A 51 -2.61 -3.19 -3.98
CA VAL A 51 -2.22 -4.10 -2.91
C VAL A 51 -3.04 -3.86 -1.64
N SER A 52 -3.25 -2.60 -1.24
CA SER A 52 -4.11 -2.26 -0.11
C SER A 52 -5.54 -2.79 -0.28
N GLN A 53 -6.10 -2.59 -1.48
CA GLN A 53 -7.46 -3.03 -1.81
C GLN A 53 -7.56 -4.55 -1.76
N ALA A 54 -6.62 -5.27 -2.37
CA ALA A 54 -6.63 -6.72 -2.41
C ALA A 54 -6.56 -7.32 -1.00
N LEU A 55 -5.61 -6.86 -0.19
CA LEU A 55 -5.46 -7.32 1.20
C LEU A 55 -6.74 -7.09 2.02
N ALA A 56 -7.35 -5.91 1.91
CA ALA A 56 -8.58 -5.62 2.63
C ALA A 56 -9.76 -6.50 2.14
N LEU A 57 -9.88 -6.69 0.83
CA LEU A 57 -10.92 -7.53 0.24
C LEU A 57 -10.75 -9.02 0.58
N THR A 58 -9.52 -9.48 0.84
CA THR A 58 -9.22 -10.83 1.34
C THR A 58 -9.28 -10.95 2.86
N GLY A 59 -9.74 -9.91 3.56
CA GLY A 59 -10.10 -9.97 4.99
C GLY A 59 -8.99 -9.58 5.96
N PHE A 60 -7.97 -8.85 5.49
CA PHE A 60 -6.97 -8.22 6.35
C PHE A 60 -7.36 -6.78 6.72
N ARG A 61 -6.92 -6.34 7.89
CA ARG A 61 -7.07 -4.97 8.36
C ARG A 61 -5.88 -4.15 7.87
N VAL A 62 -6.14 -3.20 6.99
CA VAL A 62 -5.09 -2.47 6.26
C VAL A 62 -5.14 -0.98 6.58
N LEU A 63 -3.98 -0.39 6.83
CA LEU A 63 -3.79 1.06 6.86
C LEU A 63 -2.89 1.48 5.70
N ALA A 64 -3.42 2.26 4.78
CA ALA A 64 -2.65 2.95 3.76
C ALA A 64 -2.17 4.32 4.28
N ILE A 65 -0.95 4.74 3.95
CA ILE A 65 -0.43 6.06 4.26
C ILE A 65 0.01 6.71 2.95
N ASP A 66 -0.63 7.82 2.61
CA ASP A 66 -0.25 8.65 1.48
C ASP A 66 0.85 9.62 1.92
N ASN A 67 2.09 9.37 1.48
CA ASN A 67 3.27 10.18 1.75
C ASN A 67 3.77 10.88 0.48
N ASP A 68 2.83 11.40 -0.32
CA ASP A 68 3.11 12.23 -1.48
C ASP A 68 2.28 13.52 -1.45
N SER A 69 2.92 14.66 -1.67
CA SER A 69 2.24 15.97 -1.79
C SER A 69 1.15 16.02 -2.86
N GLN A 70 1.22 15.13 -3.87
CA GLN A 70 0.24 15.01 -4.94
C GLN A 70 -1.01 14.22 -4.55
N HIS A 71 -1.05 13.63 -3.34
CA HIS A 71 -2.20 12.94 -2.76
C HIS A 71 -2.91 11.93 -3.70
N ASN A 72 -2.14 11.28 -4.59
CA ASN A 72 -2.69 10.40 -5.61
C ASN A 72 -3.28 9.12 -5.00
N LEU A 73 -2.67 8.60 -3.91
CA LEU A 73 -3.20 7.42 -3.22
C LEU A 73 -4.57 7.74 -2.61
N SER A 74 -4.69 8.92 -1.98
CA SER A 74 -5.92 9.39 -1.37
C SER A 74 -7.06 9.50 -2.39
N ALA A 75 -6.75 9.96 -3.61
CA ALA A 75 -7.70 9.97 -4.72
C ALA A 75 -8.06 8.55 -5.20
N MET A 76 -7.07 7.67 -5.40
CA MET A 76 -7.30 6.28 -5.83
C MET A 76 -8.10 5.43 -4.84
N LEU A 77 -8.05 5.77 -3.54
CA LEU A 77 -8.82 5.11 -2.48
C LEU A 77 -10.13 5.84 -2.13
N GLY A 78 -10.50 6.89 -2.87
CA GLY A 78 -11.77 7.59 -2.72
C GLY A 78 -11.90 8.41 -1.43
N ALA A 79 -10.80 8.67 -0.73
CA ALA A 79 -10.81 9.38 0.55
C ALA A 79 -10.71 10.90 0.39
N GLY A 80 -10.20 11.42 -0.73
CA GLY A 80 -9.96 12.86 -0.90
C GLY A 80 -8.90 13.38 0.10
N VAL A 81 -8.86 14.70 0.31
CA VAL A 81 -7.86 15.35 1.17
C VAL A 81 -8.49 15.77 2.50
N HIS A 82 -7.88 15.38 3.63
CA HIS A 82 -8.40 15.66 4.98
C HIS A 82 -7.36 16.26 5.93
N THR A 83 -7.83 16.99 6.95
CA THR A 83 -7.06 17.39 8.14
C THR A 83 -7.60 16.66 9.39
N PRO A 84 -6.75 16.36 10.39
CA PRO A 84 -5.30 16.28 10.26
C PRO A 84 -4.89 15.19 9.24
N SER A 85 -3.69 15.36 8.68
CA SER A 85 -3.09 14.57 7.61
C SER A 85 -1.74 13.99 8.04
N ILE A 86 -1.04 13.30 7.15
CA ILE A 86 0.34 12.86 7.41
C ILE A 86 1.28 14.04 7.69
N ARG A 87 1.05 15.19 7.03
CA ARG A 87 1.85 16.41 7.23
C ARG A 87 1.76 16.90 8.66
N ASP A 88 0.57 16.82 9.26
CA ASP A 88 0.34 17.21 10.65
C ASP A 88 1.03 16.26 11.63
N VAL A 89 1.06 14.96 11.31
CA VAL A 89 1.82 13.96 12.10
C VAL A 89 3.31 14.30 12.10
N TYR A 90 3.88 14.64 10.94
CA TYR A 90 5.29 14.98 10.81
C TYR A 90 5.69 16.29 11.50
N ARG A 91 4.77 17.25 11.55
CA ARG A 91 4.95 18.54 12.24
C ARG A 91 4.67 18.48 13.74
N ALA A 92 4.04 17.41 14.22
CA ALA A 92 3.75 17.26 15.64
C ALA A 92 5.03 17.05 16.46
N SER A 93 4.96 17.37 17.75
CA SER A 93 6.00 16.95 18.69
C SER A 93 5.98 15.43 18.83
N THR A 94 7.07 14.80 19.27
CA THR A 94 7.09 13.36 19.53
C THR A 94 6.02 12.93 20.54
N ALA A 95 5.66 13.80 21.48
CA ALA A 95 4.60 13.54 22.45
C ALA A 95 3.18 13.61 21.84
N ASP A 96 2.97 14.52 20.89
CA ASP A 96 1.65 14.75 20.27
C ASP A 96 1.40 13.89 19.03
N ALA A 97 2.46 13.47 18.33
CA ALA A 97 2.39 12.71 17.08
C ALA A 97 1.48 11.46 17.15
N PRO A 98 1.46 10.65 18.23
CA PRO A 98 0.53 9.53 18.35
C PRO A 98 -0.94 9.97 18.31
N ALA A 99 -1.30 11.02 19.06
CA ALA A 99 -2.67 11.52 19.11
C ALA A 99 -3.10 12.14 17.76
N VAL A 100 -2.18 12.84 17.09
CA VAL A 100 -2.42 13.38 15.74
C VAL A 100 -2.61 12.24 14.74
N LEU A 101 -1.75 11.20 14.78
CA LEU A 101 -1.82 10.05 13.89
C LEU A 101 -3.19 9.37 13.98
N LEU A 102 -3.69 9.06 15.19
CA LEU A 102 -5.01 8.44 15.36
C LEU A 102 -6.13 9.32 14.80
N LYS A 103 -6.04 10.63 15.01
CA LYS A 103 -6.99 11.61 14.45
C LYS A 103 -6.89 11.77 12.93
N SER A 104 -5.81 11.32 12.30
CA SER A 104 -5.62 11.39 10.84
C SER A 104 -6.13 10.14 10.10
N ILE A 105 -6.45 9.05 10.81
CA ILE A 105 -6.97 7.82 10.19
C ILE A 105 -8.41 8.04 9.69
N ARG A 106 -8.66 7.70 8.43
CA ARG A 106 -9.96 7.80 7.75
C ARG A 106 -10.39 6.45 7.22
N LYS A 107 -11.71 6.22 7.18
CA LYS A 107 -12.29 5.05 6.51
C LYS A 107 -12.29 5.29 5.01
N THR A 108 -12.11 4.22 4.23
CA THR A 108 -12.37 4.22 2.79
C THR A 108 -13.73 3.57 2.51
N ASP A 109 -14.15 3.56 1.24
CA ASP A 109 -15.32 2.79 0.77
C ASP A 109 -15.12 1.27 0.83
N ILE A 110 -13.91 0.81 1.15
CA ILE A 110 -13.57 -0.62 1.25
C ILE A 110 -13.53 -0.97 2.74
N PRO A 111 -14.34 -1.94 3.19
CA PRO A 111 -14.28 -2.43 4.56
C PRO A 111 -12.87 -2.85 4.95
N ASP A 112 -12.50 -2.56 6.19
CA ASP A 112 -11.19 -2.89 6.78
C ASP A 112 -9.97 -2.22 6.11
N LEU A 113 -10.19 -1.35 5.11
CA LEU A 113 -9.17 -0.47 4.57
C LEU A 113 -9.34 0.96 5.09
N HIS A 114 -8.34 1.41 5.82
CA HIS A 114 -8.21 2.78 6.31
C HIS A 114 -7.08 3.51 5.60
N ILE A 115 -7.09 4.83 5.66
CA ILE A 115 -6.05 5.67 5.08
C ILE A 115 -5.69 6.86 5.97
N ILE A 116 -4.41 7.21 6.03
CA ILE A 116 -3.95 8.55 6.41
C ILE A 116 -3.64 9.31 5.13
N THR A 117 -4.37 10.38 4.88
CA THR A 117 -4.26 11.17 3.64
C THR A 117 -3.07 12.12 3.69
N SER A 118 -2.60 12.50 2.49
CA SER A 118 -1.64 13.59 2.31
C SER A 118 -2.36 14.92 2.02
N GLN A 119 -1.59 16.01 2.01
CA GLN A 119 -2.05 17.34 1.59
C GLN A 119 -1.04 18.03 0.68
N GLY A 120 -1.54 18.96 -0.12
CA GLY A 120 -0.71 19.84 -0.93
C GLY A 120 0.37 20.54 -0.10
N GLY A 121 1.59 20.57 -0.65
CA GLY A 121 2.74 21.24 -0.03
C GLY A 121 3.42 20.46 1.09
N LEU A 122 3.14 19.16 1.26
CA LEU A 122 3.99 18.26 2.05
C LEU A 122 5.43 18.29 1.50
N VAL A 123 6.40 18.62 2.35
CA VAL A 123 7.82 18.72 1.98
C VAL A 123 8.74 18.16 3.07
N ASP A 124 9.99 17.88 2.72
CA ASP A 124 11.01 17.36 3.65
C ASP A 124 11.20 18.21 4.92
N ALA A 125 11.02 19.54 4.82
CA ALA A 125 11.12 20.47 5.95
C ALA A 125 9.98 20.32 6.97
N ASP A 126 8.88 19.64 6.61
CA ASP A 126 7.80 19.35 7.54
C ASP A 126 8.18 18.24 8.54
N ILE A 127 9.14 17.38 8.19
CA ILE A 127 9.63 16.31 9.06
C ILE A 127 10.48 16.91 10.18
N ARG A 128 9.95 16.98 11.40
CA ARG A 128 10.73 17.39 12.57
C ARG A 128 11.74 16.32 13.00
N ASP A 129 11.28 15.07 13.05
CA ASP A 129 12.05 13.90 13.47
C ASP A 129 11.78 12.76 12.49
N THR A 130 12.83 12.14 11.93
CA THR A 130 12.70 11.03 10.98
C THR A 130 12.26 9.72 11.64
N ALA A 131 12.29 9.64 12.97
CA ALA A 131 11.70 8.52 13.72
C ALA A 131 10.21 8.73 14.06
N CYS A 132 9.62 9.91 13.76
CA CYS A 132 8.30 10.28 14.26
C CYS A 132 7.19 9.29 13.85
N LEU A 133 7.19 8.84 12.59
CA LEU A 133 6.16 7.92 12.09
C LEU A 133 6.24 6.57 12.81
N ARG A 134 7.44 5.97 12.87
CA ARG A 134 7.67 4.71 13.60
C ARG A 134 7.25 4.84 15.07
N GLY A 135 7.70 5.91 15.72
CA GLY A 135 7.40 6.18 17.13
C GLY A 135 5.90 6.34 17.38
N ALA A 136 5.21 7.11 16.54
CA ALA A 136 3.77 7.30 16.64
C ALA A 136 2.99 6.01 16.40
N MET A 137 3.36 5.22 15.38
CA MET A 137 2.72 3.93 15.11
C MET A 137 2.87 2.96 16.28
N ALA A 138 4.07 2.87 16.86
CA ALA A 138 4.33 2.01 18.01
C ALA A 138 3.60 2.49 19.28
N ALA A 139 3.62 3.80 19.56
CA ALA A 139 2.93 4.38 20.72
C ALA A 139 1.40 4.19 20.65
N CYS A 140 0.83 4.19 19.45
CA CYS A 140 -0.58 3.91 19.22
C CYS A 140 -0.95 2.42 19.30
N GLY A 141 0.03 1.50 19.33
CA GLY A 141 -0.21 0.07 19.30
C GLY A 141 -0.94 -0.39 18.03
N LEU A 142 -0.55 0.16 16.87
CA LEU A 142 -1.26 -0.09 15.60
C LEU A 142 -1.31 -1.59 15.22
N GLU A 143 -0.38 -2.40 15.71
CA GLU A 143 -0.37 -3.86 15.53
C GLU A 143 -1.60 -4.58 16.10
N ARG A 144 -2.32 -3.93 17.01
CA ARG A 144 -3.58 -4.47 17.55
C ARG A 144 -4.74 -4.28 16.57
N PHE A 145 -4.64 -3.29 15.68
CA PHE A 145 -5.73 -2.86 14.82
C PHE A 145 -5.50 -3.19 13.34
N TYR A 146 -4.24 -3.32 12.92
CA TYR A 146 -3.86 -3.51 11.54
C TYR A 146 -2.91 -4.69 11.39
N ASP A 147 -3.16 -5.48 10.36
CA ASP A 147 -2.29 -6.58 9.93
C ASP A 147 -1.20 -6.05 9.00
N TYR A 148 -1.57 -5.07 8.15
CA TYR A 148 -0.68 -4.41 7.19
C TYR A 148 -0.75 -2.89 7.26
N VAL A 149 0.41 -2.25 7.14
CA VAL A 149 0.53 -0.81 6.87
C VAL A 149 1.29 -0.63 5.57
N LEU A 150 0.70 0.02 4.57
CA LEU A 150 1.36 0.30 3.29
C LEU A 150 1.60 1.80 3.15
N ILE A 151 2.85 2.20 2.87
CA ILE A 151 3.24 3.61 2.73
C ILE A 151 3.55 3.91 1.26
N ASP A 152 2.72 4.74 0.63
CA ASP A 152 2.96 5.24 -0.73
C ASP A 152 3.85 6.48 -0.67
N ASN A 153 5.01 6.43 -1.32
CA ASN A 153 5.96 7.53 -1.26
C ASN A 153 6.03 8.31 -2.57
N ALA A 154 6.23 9.63 -2.46
CA ALA A 154 6.65 10.45 -3.58
C ALA A 154 7.96 9.92 -4.22
N PRO A 155 8.25 10.28 -5.49
CA PRO A 155 9.57 10.03 -6.08
C PRO A 155 10.66 10.76 -5.29
N GLY A 156 11.76 10.06 -4.98
CA GLY A 156 12.91 10.68 -4.33
C GLY A 156 13.59 9.77 -3.30
N MET A 157 14.49 10.37 -2.52
CA MET A 157 15.21 9.72 -1.42
C MET A 157 15.59 10.73 -0.31
N GLY A 158 14.71 11.70 -0.08
CA GLY A 158 14.84 12.75 0.92
C GLY A 158 14.30 12.33 2.30
N ARG A 159 13.96 13.32 3.13
CA ARG A 159 13.45 13.08 4.50
C ARG A 159 12.08 12.39 4.50
N LEU A 160 11.24 12.67 3.49
CA LEU A 160 9.95 12.01 3.32
C LEU A 160 10.10 10.50 3.08
N GLN A 161 11.08 10.05 2.29
CA GLN A 161 11.33 8.63 2.10
C GLN A 161 12.02 8.02 3.33
N GLU A 162 12.92 8.76 3.96
CA GLU A 162 13.63 8.33 5.17
C GLU A 162 12.67 8.00 6.32
N VAL A 163 11.68 8.86 6.61
CA VAL A 163 10.70 8.61 7.69
C VAL A 163 9.88 7.33 7.43
N SER A 164 9.52 7.07 6.17
CA SER A 164 8.80 5.85 5.77
C SER A 164 9.67 4.60 5.85
N ILE A 165 10.93 4.68 5.38
CA ILE A 165 11.90 3.60 5.45
C ILE A 165 12.14 3.20 6.91
N LEU A 166 12.39 4.18 7.78
CA LEU A 166 12.64 3.92 9.20
C LEU A 166 11.43 3.34 9.93
N ALA A 167 10.21 3.55 9.41
CA ALA A 167 8.97 2.95 9.92
C ALA A 167 8.65 1.58 9.33
N SER A 168 9.35 1.13 8.28
CA SER A 168 9.00 -0.06 7.52
C SER A 168 9.82 -1.29 7.89
N ASN A 169 9.20 -2.47 7.72
CA ASN A 169 9.87 -3.76 7.81
C ASN A 169 10.38 -4.23 6.44
N GLU A 170 9.71 -3.80 5.38
CA GLU A 170 9.98 -4.21 4.01
C GLU A 170 9.82 -3.06 3.03
N ILE A 171 10.59 -3.14 1.94
CA ILE A 171 10.51 -2.19 0.83
C ILE A 171 10.15 -2.94 -0.44
N PHE A 172 9.08 -2.50 -1.09
CA PHE A 172 8.69 -2.91 -2.43
C PHE A 172 9.11 -1.82 -3.43
N VAL A 173 9.74 -2.24 -4.52
CA VAL A 173 10.26 -1.34 -5.55
C VAL A 173 9.58 -1.62 -6.89
N PRO A 174 8.45 -0.96 -7.20
CA PRO A 174 7.91 -0.94 -8.55
C PRO A 174 8.89 -0.28 -9.50
N THR A 175 9.12 -0.88 -10.67
CA THR A 175 10.10 -0.37 -11.62
C THR A 175 9.64 -0.54 -13.06
N GLU A 176 9.86 0.47 -13.89
CA GLU A 176 9.66 0.34 -15.33
C GLU A 176 10.95 -0.18 -15.99
N LEU A 177 10.83 -1.18 -16.87
CA LEU A 177 11.96 -1.81 -17.57
C LEU A 177 12.45 -0.94 -18.75
N LYS A 178 13.00 0.24 -18.42
CA LYS A 178 13.66 1.18 -19.35
C LYS A 178 15.18 1.11 -19.25
N GLN A 179 15.85 1.88 -20.10
CA GLN A 179 17.31 2.07 -20.00
C GLN A 179 17.68 2.52 -18.56
N PHE A 180 18.75 1.94 -18.01
CA PHE A 180 19.20 2.17 -16.63
C PHE A 180 18.21 1.72 -15.54
N ALA A 181 17.27 0.82 -15.84
CA ALA A 181 16.41 0.24 -14.81
C ALA A 181 17.21 -0.64 -13.84
N VAL A 182 18.07 -1.51 -14.36
CA VAL A 182 18.89 -2.44 -13.55
C VAL A 182 19.84 -1.66 -12.66
N ASP A 183 20.69 -0.81 -13.27
CA ASP A 183 21.69 -0.02 -12.56
C ASP A 183 21.05 0.90 -11.51
N GLY A 184 19.93 1.56 -11.86
CA GLY A 184 19.25 2.46 -10.93
C GLY A 184 18.67 1.77 -9.70
N ILE A 185 18.23 0.51 -9.79
CA ILE A 185 17.77 -0.24 -8.61
C ILE A 185 18.97 -0.75 -7.80
N ALA A 186 20.06 -1.17 -8.47
CA ALA A 186 21.29 -1.58 -7.81
C ALA A 186 21.91 -0.45 -6.97
N GLU A 187 22.00 0.75 -7.55
CA GLU A 187 22.46 1.96 -6.87
C GLU A 187 21.56 2.32 -5.69
N MET A 188 20.23 2.21 -5.87
CA MET A 188 19.27 2.42 -4.79
C MET A 188 19.47 1.41 -3.66
N GLU A 189 19.67 0.13 -3.94
CA GLU A 189 19.94 -0.89 -2.91
C GLU A 189 21.22 -0.59 -2.13
N ALA A 190 22.30 -0.25 -2.82
CA ALA A 190 23.57 0.10 -2.19
C ALA A 190 23.44 1.33 -1.28
N MET A 191 22.73 2.36 -1.76
CA MET A 191 22.47 3.59 -1.00
C MET A 191 21.59 3.32 0.23
N LEU A 192 20.53 2.52 0.10
CA LEU A 192 19.68 2.15 1.22
C LEU A 192 20.48 1.40 2.30
N LYS A 193 21.28 0.42 1.88
CA LYS A 193 22.15 -0.34 2.78
C LYS A 193 23.17 0.56 3.49
N HIS A 194 23.76 1.51 2.76
CA HIS A 194 24.73 2.46 3.34
C HIS A 194 24.08 3.42 4.35
N ARG A 195 22.89 3.96 4.05
CA ARG A 195 22.23 4.97 4.91
C ARG A 195 21.48 4.39 6.10
N PHE A 196 20.88 3.21 5.93
CA PHE A 196 19.91 2.67 6.89
C PHE A 196 20.25 1.26 7.39
N GLY A 197 21.31 0.63 6.86
CA GLY A 197 21.66 -0.73 7.21
C GLY A 197 20.50 -1.71 6.95
N ASP A 198 20.29 -2.62 7.89
CA ASP A 198 19.27 -3.67 7.78
C ASP A 198 17.83 -3.14 7.92
N ALA A 199 17.64 -1.89 8.36
CA ALA A 199 16.31 -1.27 8.42
C ALA A 199 15.71 -1.02 7.02
N ALA A 200 16.53 -0.95 5.97
CA ALA A 200 16.07 -0.70 4.61
C ALA A 200 16.28 -1.91 3.70
N ARG A 201 15.38 -2.90 3.84
CA ARG A 201 15.45 -4.14 3.08
C ARG A 201 14.49 -4.11 1.88
N ILE A 202 15.04 -4.06 0.66
CA ILE A 202 14.28 -4.35 -0.55
C ILE A 202 13.94 -5.84 -0.55
N THR A 203 12.66 -6.17 -0.33
CA THR A 203 12.18 -7.56 -0.34
C THR A 203 11.53 -7.93 -1.65
N ARG A 204 11.04 -6.94 -2.41
CA ARG A 204 10.39 -7.16 -3.71
C ARG A 204 10.77 -6.08 -4.72
N VAL A 205 11.13 -6.50 -5.93
CA VAL A 205 11.22 -5.65 -7.12
C VAL A 205 10.07 -6.06 -8.04
N ILE A 206 9.20 -5.10 -8.39
CA ILE A 206 7.97 -5.36 -9.14
C ILE A 206 8.11 -4.75 -10.53
N PRO A 207 8.39 -5.55 -11.58
CA PRO A 207 8.43 -5.06 -12.95
C PRO A 207 7.05 -4.55 -13.36
N ASN A 208 6.98 -3.31 -13.84
CA ASN A 208 5.76 -2.63 -14.18
C ASN A 208 5.84 -2.02 -15.59
N PHE A 209 4.67 -1.75 -16.18
CA PHE A 209 4.49 -1.34 -17.57
C PHE A 209 5.19 -2.27 -18.58
N TYR A 210 5.16 -3.56 -18.30
CA TYR A 210 5.83 -4.58 -19.09
C TYR A 210 5.23 -4.69 -20.51
N LYS A 211 6.13 -4.81 -21.48
CA LYS A 211 5.90 -5.05 -22.90
C LYS A 211 6.86 -6.16 -23.31
N ASP A 212 6.31 -7.28 -23.78
CA ASP A 212 7.08 -8.45 -24.21
C ASP A 212 7.93 -8.11 -25.44
N THR A 213 9.15 -7.67 -25.16
CA THR A 213 10.12 -7.16 -26.12
C THR A 213 11.48 -7.67 -25.72
N LYS A 214 12.33 -7.99 -26.72
CA LYS A 214 13.69 -8.49 -26.46
C LYS A 214 14.47 -7.63 -25.46
N ARG A 215 14.31 -6.31 -25.54
CA ARG A 215 14.97 -5.36 -24.64
C ARG A 215 14.46 -5.48 -23.20
N GLN A 216 13.15 -5.42 -22.96
CA GLN A 216 12.63 -5.56 -21.59
C GLN A 216 12.91 -6.94 -21.00
N ASN A 217 12.85 -8.00 -21.81
CA ASN A 217 13.14 -9.36 -21.35
C ASN A 217 14.60 -9.50 -20.90
N SER A 218 15.54 -8.83 -21.59
CA SER A 218 16.93 -8.77 -21.15
C SER A 218 17.12 -8.03 -19.82
N PHE A 219 16.39 -6.94 -19.57
CA PHE A 219 16.43 -6.23 -18.29
C PHE A 219 15.81 -7.05 -17.16
N LEU A 220 14.70 -7.76 -17.42
CA LEU A 220 14.07 -8.64 -16.44
C LEU A 220 15.02 -9.78 -16.04
N ALA A 221 15.71 -10.40 -17.01
CA ALA A 221 16.71 -11.42 -16.74
C ALA A 221 17.87 -10.88 -15.90
N ALA A 222 18.39 -9.69 -16.22
CA ALA A 222 19.45 -9.05 -15.46
C ALA A 222 19.03 -8.72 -14.02
N LEU A 223 17.82 -8.20 -13.82
CA LEU A 223 17.25 -8.00 -12.47
C LEU A 223 17.14 -9.32 -11.71
N GLY A 224 16.68 -10.39 -12.36
CA GLY A 224 16.57 -11.72 -11.75
C GLY A 224 17.93 -12.25 -11.26
N THR A 225 18.99 -12.08 -12.04
CA THR A 225 20.36 -12.43 -11.63
C THR A 225 20.84 -11.61 -10.43
N LEU A 226 20.55 -10.31 -10.41
CA LEU A 226 21.07 -9.39 -9.39
C LEU A 226 20.29 -9.46 -8.06
N PHE A 227 18.97 -9.52 -8.14
CA PHE A 227 18.08 -9.46 -6.97
C PHE A 227 17.57 -10.85 -6.53
N GLY A 228 17.86 -11.90 -7.30
CA GLY A 228 17.43 -13.27 -7.02
C GLY A 228 15.90 -13.38 -6.98
N GLY A 229 15.39 -14.28 -6.13
CA GLY A 229 13.95 -14.49 -5.90
C GLY A 229 13.19 -13.31 -5.27
N ARG A 230 13.77 -12.10 -5.28
CA ARG A 230 13.09 -10.85 -4.88
C ARG A 230 12.42 -10.16 -6.06
N VAL A 231 12.79 -10.47 -7.30
CA VAL A 231 12.06 -9.96 -8.46
C VAL A 231 10.78 -10.77 -8.63
N THR A 232 9.65 -10.09 -8.76
CA THR A 232 8.39 -10.80 -8.99
C THR A 232 8.37 -11.44 -10.38
N ALA A 233 7.97 -12.70 -10.45
CA ALA A 233 7.67 -13.40 -11.70
C ALA A 233 6.51 -12.72 -12.42
N THR A 234 5.56 -12.16 -11.67
CA THR A 234 4.48 -11.34 -12.22
C THR A 234 5.01 -9.97 -12.62
N ALA A 235 5.13 -9.75 -13.93
CA ALA A 235 5.41 -8.44 -14.53
C ALA A 235 4.10 -7.77 -14.95
N ILE A 236 3.79 -6.62 -14.34
CA ILE A 236 2.52 -5.92 -14.57
C ILE A 236 2.55 -5.24 -15.96
N PRO A 237 1.61 -5.56 -16.87
CA PRO A 237 1.57 -4.98 -18.20
C PRO A 237 1.12 -3.52 -18.14
N ALA A 238 1.48 -2.74 -19.17
CA ALA A 238 0.84 -1.44 -19.36
C ALA A 238 -0.66 -1.64 -19.69
N ASP A 239 -1.53 -0.94 -18.97
CA ASP A 239 -2.99 -1.02 -19.11
C ASP A 239 -3.61 0.37 -18.83
N SER A 240 -4.47 0.85 -19.73
CA SER A 240 -5.16 2.14 -19.60
C SER A 240 -6.23 2.14 -18.51
N VAL A 241 -6.60 0.97 -17.98
CA VAL A 241 -7.59 0.84 -16.90
C VAL A 241 -7.22 1.68 -15.69
N PHE A 242 -5.92 1.84 -15.39
CA PHE A 242 -5.49 2.62 -14.21
C PHE A 242 -5.74 4.11 -14.38
N ASP A 243 -5.61 4.65 -15.59
CA ASP A 243 -5.92 6.05 -15.88
C ASP A 243 -7.43 6.32 -15.73
N GLU A 244 -8.26 5.38 -16.17
CA GLU A 244 -9.72 5.44 -15.97
C GLU A 244 -10.09 5.38 -14.48
N LEU A 245 -9.47 4.48 -13.71
CA LEU A 245 -9.78 4.31 -12.29
C LEU A 245 -9.49 5.59 -11.49
N VAL A 246 -8.36 6.26 -11.78
CA VAL A 246 -8.01 7.54 -11.16
C VAL A 246 -9.03 8.60 -11.54
N THR A 247 -9.35 8.73 -12.83
CA THR A 247 -10.26 9.76 -13.34
C THR A 247 -11.70 9.59 -12.83
N GLU A 248 -12.15 8.34 -12.70
CA GLU A 248 -13.52 7.99 -12.30
C GLU A 248 -13.68 7.81 -10.78
N GLY A 249 -12.60 7.90 -9.99
CA GLY A 249 -12.62 7.63 -8.54
C GLY A 249 -13.02 6.19 -8.21
N LYS A 250 -12.62 5.23 -9.08
CA LYS A 250 -13.05 3.84 -9.00
C LYS A 250 -11.94 2.93 -8.47
N VAL A 251 -12.39 1.90 -7.78
CA VAL A 251 -11.58 0.81 -7.21
C VAL A 251 -11.43 -0.32 -8.23
N LEU A 252 -10.20 -0.80 -8.50
CA LEU A 252 -9.89 -1.80 -9.54
C LEU A 252 -10.76 -3.04 -9.43
N PHE A 253 -10.68 -3.76 -8.31
CA PHE A 253 -11.33 -5.06 -8.13
C PHE A 253 -12.86 -4.98 -8.02
N LEU A 254 -13.41 -3.81 -7.71
CA LEU A 254 -14.85 -3.62 -7.61
C LEU A 254 -15.46 -3.16 -8.94
N HIS A 255 -14.74 -2.37 -9.73
CA HIS A 255 -15.28 -1.74 -10.94
C HIS A 255 -14.77 -2.31 -12.24
N ARG A 256 -13.55 -2.88 -12.25
CA ARG A 256 -12.83 -3.35 -13.44
C ARG A 256 -12.21 -4.74 -13.19
N LEU A 257 -12.91 -5.60 -12.45
CA LEU A 257 -12.44 -6.94 -12.07
C LEU A 257 -12.07 -7.84 -13.26
N TYR A 258 -12.76 -7.70 -14.39
CA TYR A 258 -12.47 -8.45 -15.61
C TYR A 258 -11.38 -7.82 -16.50
N SER A 259 -10.73 -6.74 -16.06
CA SER A 259 -9.65 -6.11 -16.81
C SER A 259 -8.37 -6.95 -16.76
N LYS A 260 -7.48 -6.75 -17.74
CA LYS A 260 -6.16 -7.37 -17.75
C LYS A 260 -5.35 -6.94 -16.53
N GLY A 261 -5.40 -5.65 -16.16
CA GLY A 261 -4.80 -5.12 -14.94
C GLY A 261 -5.24 -5.88 -13.68
N ALA A 262 -6.53 -6.14 -13.50
CA ALA A 262 -7.04 -6.89 -12.34
C ALA A 262 -6.48 -8.31 -12.27
N ALA A 263 -6.47 -9.04 -13.40
CA ALA A 263 -5.91 -10.39 -13.45
C ALA A 263 -4.41 -10.44 -13.10
N TYR A 264 -3.62 -9.47 -13.57
CA TYR A 264 -2.19 -9.42 -13.23
C TYR A 264 -1.94 -9.01 -11.78
N TYR A 265 -2.75 -8.11 -11.23
CA TYR A 265 -2.63 -7.78 -9.81
C TYR A 265 -3.03 -8.96 -8.91
N LEU A 266 -4.02 -9.78 -9.29
CA LEU A 266 -4.34 -11.01 -8.55
C LEU A 266 -3.15 -11.97 -8.49
N LYS A 267 -2.47 -12.18 -9.61
CA LYS A 267 -1.22 -12.96 -9.66
C LYS A 267 -0.11 -12.38 -8.79
N LEU A 268 0.04 -11.05 -8.84
CA LEU A 268 1.01 -10.36 -8.00
C LEU A 268 0.68 -10.54 -6.51
N ILE A 269 -0.60 -10.49 -6.13
CA ILE A 269 -1.02 -10.70 -4.74
C ILE A 269 -0.77 -12.13 -4.27
N HIS A 270 -1.09 -13.12 -5.11
CA HIS A 270 -0.72 -14.52 -4.87
C HIS A 270 0.78 -14.65 -4.60
N GLU A 271 1.61 -14.06 -5.46
CA GLU A 271 3.06 -14.13 -5.33
C GLU A 271 3.63 -13.38 -4.12
N LEU A 272 3.05 -12.22 -3.77
CA LEU A 272 3.54 -11.39 -2.67
C LEU A 272 3.16 -11.94 -1.29
N PHE A 273 1.98 -12.55 -1.17
CA PHE A 273 1.37 -12.90 0.11
C PHE A 273 0.96 -14.38 0.24
N ASP A 274 1.24 -15.21 -0.77
CA ASP A 274 0.91 -16.64 -0.82
C ASP A 274 -0.59 -16.93 -0.71
N PHE A 275 -1.42 -16.08 -1.33
CA PHE A 275 -2.88 -16.25 -1.34
C PHE A 275 -3.33 -17.08 -2.52
N ASP A 276 -4.26 -18.01 -2.34
CA ASP A 276 -4.84 -18.75 -3.47
C ASP A 276 -5.53 -17.80 -4.47
N GLU A 277 -5.10 -17.82 -5.73
CA GLU A 277 -5.57 -16.90 -6.77
C GLU A 277 -7.08 -17.08 -7.03
N ASN A 278 -7.56 -18.33 -7.05
CA ASN A 278 -8.97 -18.65 -7.32
C ASN A 278 -9.87 -18.23 -6.15
N ALA A 279 -9.46 -18.52 -4.91
CA ALA A 279 -10.18 -18.11 -3.72
C ALA A 279 -10.23 -16.58 -3.60
N THR A 280 -9.13 -15.91 -3.94
CA THR A 280 -9.06 -14.44 -3.98
C THR A 280 -10.02 -13.89 -5.04
N TRP A 281 -10.03 -14.47 -6.24
CA TRP A 281 -10.95 -14.10 -7.31
C TRP A 281 -12.43 -14.26 -6.91
N GLU A 282 -12.81 -15.41 -6.36
CA GLU A 282 -14.18 -15.67 -5.91
C GLU A 282 -14.61 -14.70 -4.81
N THR A 283 -13.71 -14.40 -3.86
CA THR A 283 -13.96 -13.40 -2.81
C THR A 283 -14.22 -12.02 -3.43
N MET A 284 -13.39 -11.60 -4.39
CA MET A 284 -13.57 -10.31 -5.07
C MET A 284 -14.87 -10.27 -5.90
N LEU A 285 -15.24 -11.37 -6.56
CA LEU A 285 -16.49 -11.50 -7.29
C LEU A 285 -17.70 -11.32 -6.36
N GLU A 286 -17.69 -11.97 -5.19
CA GLU A 286 -18.75 -11.86 -4.20
C GLU A 286 -18.88 -10.42 -3.69
N LYS A 287 -17.77 -9.81 -3.25
CA LYS A 287 -17.75 -8.42 -2.77
C LYS A 287 -18.25 -7.44 -3.84
N ARG A 288 -17.86 -7.66 -5.10
CA ARG A 288 -18.34 -6.89 -6.24
C ARG A 288 -19.85 -7.05 -6.45
N ARG A 289 -20.39 -8.26 -6.38
CA ARG A 289 -21.85 -8.51 -6.51
C ARG A 289 -22.63 -7.80 -5.42
N LEU A 290 -22.16 -7.87 -4.17
CA LEU A 290 -22.79 -7.19 -3.03
C LEU A 290 -22.81 -5.68 -3.22
N ARG A 291 -21.69 -5.07 -3.64
CA ARG A 291 -21.63 -3.63 -3.93
C ARG A 291 -22.58 -3.21 -5.05
N MET A 292 -22.62 -3.95 -6.16
CA MET A 292 -23.54 -3.65 -7.26
C MET A 292 -25.01 -3.71 -6.82
N SER A 293 -25.35 -4.66 -5.94
CA SER A 293 -26.70 -4.76 -5.36
C SER A 293 -27.03 -3.55 -4.49
N GLU A 294 -26.10 -3.13 -3.63
CA GLU A 294 -26.29 -1.95 -2.78
C GLU A 294 -26.38 -0.65 -3.61
N ASP A 295 -25.51 -0.46 -4.60
CA ASP A 295 -25.56 0.69 -5.51
C ASP A 295 -26.90 0.77 -6.27
N ALA A 296 -27.42 -0.38 -6.73
CA ALA A 296 -28.73 -0.46 -7.38
C ALA A 296 -29.85 -0.08 -6.41
N ARG A 297 -29.79 -0.57 -5.16
CA ARG A 297 -30.74 -0.23 -4.09
C ARG A 297 -30.73 1.28 -3.78
N GLN A 298 -29.55 1.88 -3.66
CA GLN A 298 -29.40 3.32 -3.38
C GLN A 298 -29.92 4.17 -4.55
N ARG A 299 -29.66 3.79 -5.80
CA ARG A 299 -30.22 4.47 -6.98
C ARG A 299 -31.75 4.41 -7.00
N PHE A 300 -32.32 3.25 -6.65
CA PHE A 300 -33.77 3.10 -6.55
C PHE A 300 -34.38 4.00 -5.47
N ILE A 301 -33.78 4.05 -4.27
CA ILE A 301 -34.21 4.93 -3.18
C ILE A 301 -34.12 6.40 -3.58
N LYS A 302 -33.02 6.81 -4.19
CA LYS A 302 -32.81 8.21 -4.64
C LYS A 302 -33.81 8.63 -5.72
N ARG A 303 -34.15 7.72 -6.64
CA ARG A 303 -35.18 7.96 -7.65
C ARG A 303 -36.56 8.15 -7.01
N ARG A 304 -36.96 7.26 -6.08
CA ARG A 304 -38.23 7.40 -5.36
C ARG A 304 -38.34 8.69 -4.56
N ARG A 305 -37.25 9.14 -3.93
CA ARG A 305 -37.22 10.42 -3.19
C ARG A 305 -37.46 11.62 -4.10
N ARG A 306 -36.82 11.65 -5.27
CA ARG A 306 -37.06 12.70 -6.28
C ARG A 306 -38.51 12.72 -6.74
N GLU A 307 -39.07 11.54 -7.05
CA GLU A 307 -40.48 11.41 -7.47
C GLU A 307 -41.46 11.88 -6.37
N THR A 308 -41.15 11.68 -5.08
CA THR A 308 -41.97 12.20 -3.97
C THR A 308 -41.78 13.70 -3.73
N ASP A 309 -40.57 14.24 -3.87
CA ASP A 309 -40.30 15.67 -3.67
C ASP A 309 -40.95 16.52 -4.78
N ASP A 310 -40.92 16.03 -6.03
CA ASP A 310 -41.61 16.66 -7.17
C ASP A 310 -43.14 16.66 -6.99
N ALA A 311 -43.70 15.63 -6.32
CA ALA A 311 -45.13 15.50 -6.06
C ALA A 311 -45.65 16.37 -4.90
N HIS A 312 -44.79 16.82 -3.98
CA HIS A 312 -45.17 17.68 -2.85
C HIS A 312 -44.78 19.16 -3.03
N GLY A 313 -44.02 19.48 -4.09
CA GLY A 313 -43.68 20.85 -4.50
C GLY A 313 -44.63 21.46 -5.54
N SER A 314 -45.73 20.77 -5.88
CA SER A 314 -46.80 21.19 -6.80
C SER A 314 -48.09 21.47 -6.03
#